data_AF-A0A945BEJ4-F1
#
_entry.id   AF-A0A945BEJ4-F1
#
_cell.length_a   1.000
_cell.length_b   1.000
_cell.length_c   1.000
_cell.angle_alpha   90.00
_cell.angle_beta   90.00
_cell.angle_gamma   90.00
#
_symmetry.space_group_name_H-M   'P 1'
#
loop_
_entity.id
_entity.type
_entity.pdbx_description
1 polymer ?
#
loop_
_entity_poly.entity_id
_entity_poly.type
_entity_poly.pdbx_seq_one_letter_code
_entity_poly.pdbx_strand_id
1 'polypeptide(L)'
;MEPNFHALQLIAEIAIGIVGFSAILIALSRSSDMFSGPDNFRVRLLTYSAFGAMFGGLLPFGIFNINNAELSWKIICWAVCIYSVVGLLMFPKRMLLLRDQGYKHIFPLKVFLFQTGLLATIFIASGLMIVGYLQARTNIYVGCLILFLVQSTLAFIRTMFVRVD
;
A
#
# COMPACT_ATOMS: atom_id res chain seq x y z
N MET A 1 -7.85 16.91 -16.99
CA MET A 1 -8.51 16.92 -15.66
C MET A 1 -7.45 17.13 -14.62
N GLU A 2 -7.68 18.07 -13.69
CA GLU A 2 -6.76 18.31 -12.58
C GLU A 2 -6.91 17.25 -11.49
N PRO A 3 -5.83 16.92 -10.76
CA PRO A 3 -5.90 16.09 -9.57
C PRO A 3 -6.66 16.80 -8.45
N ASN A 4 -7.35 16.03 -7.61
CA ASN A 4 -7.91 16.57 -6.38
C ASN A 4 -6.78 16.68 -5.33
N PHE A 5 -6.03 17.76 -5.38
CA PHE A 5 -4.88 17.98 -4.51
C PHE A 5 -5.24 17.91 -3.02
N HIS A 6 -6.40 18.44 -2.61
CA HIS A 6 -6.81 18.39 -1.21
C HIS A 6 -7.00 16.95 -0.71
N ALA A 7 -7.68 16.10 -1.49
CA ALA A 7 -7.85 14.69 -1.15
C ALA A 7 -6.51 13.94 -1.12
N LEU A 8 -5.61 14.24 -2.07
CA LEU A 8 -4.28 13.61 -2.15
C LEU A 8 -3.38 13.99 -0.97
N GLN A 9 -3.42 15.25 -0.55
CA GLN A 9 -2.71 15.73 0.63
C GLN A 9 -3.22 15.02 1.89
N LEU A 10 -4.54 14.98 2.09
CA LEU A 10 -5.14 14.30 3.24
C LEU A 10 -4.74 12.83 3.31
N ILE A 11 -4.73 12.13 2.17
CA ILE A 11 -4.28 10.74 2.08
C ILE A 11 -2.81 10.60 2.50
N ALA A 12 -1.94 11.51 2.04
CA ALA A 12 -0.53 11.49 2.40
C ALA A 12 -0.30 11.75 3.90
N GLU A 13 -1.05 12.69 4.49
CA GLU A 13 -1.03 12.99 5.92
C GLU A 13 -1.52 11.82 6.79
N ILE A 14 -2.59 11.14 6.36
CA ILE A 14 -3.06 9.93 7.06
C ILE A 14 -2.01 8.82 6.95
N ALA A 15 -1.45 8.62 5.76
CA ALA A 15 -0.44 7.59 5.51
C ALA A 15 0.82 7.80 6.37
N ILE A 16 1.33 9.03 6.45
CA ILE A 16 2.50 9.35 7.28
C ILE A 16 2.19 9.16 8.77
N GLY A 17 0.97 9.51 9.21
CA GLY A 17 0.49 9.23 10.56
C GLY A 17 0.54 7.74 10.88
N ILE A 18 -0.01 6.89 9.99
CA ILE A 18 0.04 5.43 10.15
C ILE A 18 1.49 4.94 10.25
N VAL A 19 2.39 5.36 9.36
CA VAL A 19 3.81 4.96 9.42
C VAL A 19 4.46 5.41 10.73
N GLY A 20 4.24 6.66 11.15
CA GLY A 20 4.82 7.23 12.37
C GLY A 20 4.37 6.49 13.63
N PHE A 21 3.06 6.28 13.80
CA PHE A 21 2.52 5.52 14.94
C PHE A 21 3.00 4.06 14.93
N SER A 22 3.08 3.45 13.74
CA SER A 22 3.62 2.10 13.58
C SER A 22 5.07 2.03 14.06
N ALA A 23 5.92 2.99 13.66
CA ALA A 23 7.31 3.04 14.07
C ALA A 23 7.47 3.15 15.59
N ILE A 24 6.64 4.00 16.24
CA ILE A 24 6.62 4.13 17.70
C ILE A 24 6.27 2.80 18.37
N LEU A 25 5.20 2.13 17.91
CA LEU A 25 4.78 0.85 18.48
C LEU A 25 5.81 -0.26 18.29
N ILE A 26 6.43 -0.31 17.12
CA ILE A 26 7.54 -1.21 16.79
C ILE A 26 8.73 -0.97 17.72
N ALA A 27 9.02 0.28 18.06
CA ALA A 27 10.08 0.65 18.98
C ALA A 27 9.73 0.34 20.45
N LEU A 28 8.50 0.64 20.88
CA LEU A 28 8.04 0.45 22.26
C LEU A 28 7.72 -1.00 22.61
N SER A 29 7.29 -1.83 21.66
CA SER A 29 6.91 -3.22 21.94
C SER A 29 8.11 -4.16 22.16
N ARG A 30 9.33 -3.64 22.37
CA ARG A 30 10.56 -4.44 22.35
C ARG A 30 11.35 -4.40 23.65
N SER A 31 11.20 -5.49 24.40
CA SER A 31 12.25 -6.10 25.22
C SER A 31 13.10 -7.03 24.33
N SER A 32 14.37 -6.69 24.13
CA SER A 32 15.53 -7.53 23.69
C SER A 32 15.48 -8.51 22.49
N ASP A 33 14.34 -9.01 21.98
CA ASP A 33 14.34 -10.08 20.95
C ASP A 33 14.18 -9.56 19.50
N MET A 34 14.93 -10.15 18.56
CA MET A 34 14.84 -9.87 17.12
C MET A 34 13.44 -10.20 16.57
N PHE A 35 12.96 -9.46 15.56
CA PHE A 35 11.65 -9.70 14.92
C PHE A 35 11.51 -11.15 14.46
N SER A 36 10.41 -11.79 14.85
CA SER A 36 9.98 -13.05 14.24
C SER A 36 9.74 -12.86 12.74
N GLY A 37 9.89 -13.91 11.94
CA GLY A 37 9.62 -13.87 10.49
C GLY A 37 8.23 -13.30 10.13
N PRO A 38 7.15 -13.71 10.82
CA PRO A 38 5.80 -13.15 10.65
C PRO A 38 5.69 -11.66 10.96
N ASP A 39 6.33 -11.17 12.04
CA ASP A 39 6.24 -9.76 12.42
C ASP A 39 6.99 -8.87 11.43
N ASN A 40 8.17 -9.31 10.99
CA ASN A 40 8.94 -8.61 9.97
C ASN A 40 8.15 -8.49 8.66
N PHE A 41 7.41 -9.54 8.27
CA PHE A 41 6.54 -9.49 7.10
C PHE A 41 5.42 -8.45 7.25
N ARG A 42 4.75 -8.39 8.41
CA ARG A 42 3.64 -7.46 8.66
C ARG A 42 4.11 -6.01 8.69
N VAL A 43 5.23 -5.74 9.36
CA VAL A 43 5.86 -4.42 9.36
C VAL A 43 6.23 -4.01 7.94
N ARG A 44 6.86 -4.89 7.16
CA ARG A 44 7.19 -4.60 5.76
C ARG A 44 5.94 -4.31 4.92
N LEU A 45 4.87 -5.09 5.09
CA LEU A 45 3.61 -4.89 4.35
C LEU A 45 2.94 -3.55 4.70
N LEU A 46 2.93 -3.22 5.99
CA LEU A 46 2.43 -1.96 6.54
C LEU A 46 3.20 -0.77 5.98
N THR A 47 4.53 -0.77 6.16
CA THR A 47 5.41 0.31 5.70
C THR A 47 5.32 0.47 4.18
N TYR A 48 5.25 -0.65 3.44
CA TYR A 48 5.10 -0.63 1.99
C TYR A 48 3.78 0.01 1.56
N SER A 49 2.64 -0.49 2.04
CA SER A 49 1.33 0.06 1.64
C SER A 49 1.15 1.52 2.06
N ALA A 50 1.60 1.89 3.26
CA ALA A 50 1.52 3.26 3.74
C ALA A 50 2.43 4.21 2.95
N PHE A 51 3.67 3.82 2.62
CA PHE A 51 4.50 4.65 1.74
C PHE A 51 3.96 4.72 0.32
N GLY A 52 3.34 3.65 -0.19
CA GLY A 52 2.63 3.68 -1.47
C GLY A 52 1.52 4.74 -1.49
N ALA A 53 0.72 4.82 -0.44
CA ALA A 53 -0.30 5.86 -0.27
C ALA A 53 0.32 7.26 -0.11
N MET A 54 1.36 7.40 0.70
CA MET A 54 2.03 8.68 0.96
C MET A 54 2.67 9.27 -0.30
N PHE A 55 3.61 8.54 -0.91
CA PHE A 55 4.29 9.01 -2.12
C PHE A 55 3.32 9.10 -3.30
N GLY A 56 2.35 8.19 -3.39
CA GLY A 56 1.28 8.29 -4.38
C GLY A 56 0.43 9.57 -4.22
N GLY A 57 0.16 10.00 -2.98
CA GLY A 57 -0.50 11.28 -2.72
C GLY A 57 0.34 12.50 -3.09
N LEU A 58 1.66 12.42 -2.87
CA LEU A 58 2.58 13.54 -3.11
C LEU A 58 3.04 13.68 -4.56
N LEU A 59 3.15 12.58 -5.31
CA LEU A 59 3.63 12.57 -6.71
C LEU A 59 2.93 13.58 -7.63
N PRO A 60 1.59 13.71 -7.60
CA PRO A 60 0.88 14.71 -8.39
C PRO A 60 1.31 16.15 -8.10
N PHE A 61 1.73 16.49 -6.88
CA PHE A 61 2.17 17.86 -6.56
C PHE A 61 3.50 18.23 -7.24
N GLY A 62 4.41 17.26 -7.40
CA GLY A 62 5.72 17.51 -8.00
C GLY A 62 5.72 17.41 -9.53
N ILE A 63 4.81 16.61 -10.10
CA ILE A 63 4.88 16.22 -11.53
C ILE A 63 3.75 16.84 -12.36
N PHE A 64 2.63 17.21 -11.74
CA PHE A 64 1.47 17.67 -12.50
C PHE A 64 1.71 19.06 -13.10
N ASN A 65 1.68 19.13 -14.43
CA ASN A 65 1.78 20.37 -15.18
C ASN A 65 0.58 20.49 -16.11
N ILE A 66 -0.17 21.60 -16.00
CA ILE A 66 -1.39 21.85 -16.78
C ILE A 66 -1.11 21.84 -18.28
N ASN A 67 0.06 22.33 -18.71
CA ASN A 67 0.44 22.37 -20.13
C ASN A 67 0.68 20.97 -20.73
N ASN A 68 1.01 19.98 -19.89
CA ASN A 68 1.30 18.60 -20.30
C ASN A 68 0.54 17.57 -19.45
N ALA A 69 -0.73 17.86 -19.15
CA ALA A 69 -1.51 17.08 -18.20
C ALA A 69 -1.59 15.58 -18.55
N GLU A 70 -1.64 15.23 -19.83
CA GLU A 70 -1.69 13.83 -20.25
C GLU A 70 -0.40 13.07 -19.92
N LEU A 71 0.76 13.70 -20.15
CA LEU A 71 2.07 13.13 -19.83
C LEU A 71 2.22 12.97 -18.32
N SER A 72 1.85 13.99 -17.54
CA SER A 72 1.87 13.93 -16.07
C SER A 72 1.02 12.77 -15.54
N TRP A 73 -0.20 12.60 -16.05
CA TRP A 73 -1.07 11.47 -15.67
C TRP A 73 -0.47 10.12 -16.01
N LYS A 74 0.16 9.97 -17.19
CA LYS A 74 0.84 8.72 -17.57
C LYS A 74 1.96 8.40 -16.58
N ILE A 75 2.81 9.37 -16.24
CA ILE A 75 3.90 9.18 -15.27
C ILE A 75 3.37 8.75 -13.90
N ILE A 76 2.35 9.45 -13.39
CA ILE A 76 1.73 9.16 -12.09
C ILE A 76 1.12 7.76 -12.06
N CYS A 77 0.38 7.38 -13.12
CA CYS A 77 -0.24 6.06 -13.20
C CYS A 77 0.80 4.94 -13.35
N TRP A 78 1.86 5.17 -14.13
CA TRP A 78 2.97 4.23 -14.26
C TRP A 78 3.70 4.00 -12.94
N ALA A 79 3.95 5.06 -12.16
CA ALA A 79 4.58 4.95 -10.85
C ALA A 79 3.77 4.04 -9.92
N VAL A 80 2.45 4.25 -9.81
CA VAL A 80 1.56 3.40 -9.00
C VAL A 80 1.46 1.99 -9.54
N CYS A 81 1.41 1.82 -10.87
CA CYS A 81 1.35 0.51 -11.50
C CYS A 81 2.60 -0.32 -11.20
N ILE A 82 3.79 0.23 -11.46
CA ILE A 82 5.08 -0.43 -11.15
C ILE A 82 5.17 -0.77 -9.67
N TYR A 83 4.78 0.18 -8.80
CA TYR A 83 4.73 -0.07 -7.37
C TYR A 83 3.83 -1.28 -7.08
N SER A 84 2.57 -1.28 -7.51
CA SER A 84 1.65 -2.39 -7.26
C SER A 84 2.15 -3.76 -7.76
N VAL A 85 2.83 -3.82 -8.92
CA VAL A 85 3.45 -5.04 -9.45
C VAL A 85 4.53 -5.57 -8.52
N VAL A 86 5.42 -4.71 -8.05
CA VAL A 86 6.49 -5.10 -7.11
C VAL A 86 5.89 -5.68 -5.83
N GLY A 87 4.82 -5.08 -5.31
CA GLY A 87 4.08 -5.58 -4.16
C GLY A 87 3.48 -6.96 -4.43
N LEU A 88 2.81 -7.12 -5.57
CA LEU A 88 2.17 -8.38 -5.96
C LEU A 88 3.17 -9.52 -6.20
N LEU A 89 4.40 -9.21 -6.62
CA LEU A 89 5.44 -10.22 -6.80
C LEU A 89 6.10 -10.65 -5.48
N MET A 90 6.27 -9.74 -4.53
CA MET A 90 6.97 -10.02 -3.28
C MET A 90 6.07 -10.58 -2.18
N PHE A 91 4.93 -9.95 -1.90
CA PHE A 91 4.13 -10.27 -0.71
C PHE A 91 3.45 -11.64 -0.76
N PRO A 92 2.79 -12.04 -1.85
CA PRO A 92 2.14 -13.35 -1.92
C PRO A 92 3.13 -14.50 -1.77
N LYS A 93 4.29 -14.43 -2.46
CA LYS A 93 5.35 -15.44 -2.37
C LYS A 93 5.86 -15.58 -0.94
N ARG A 94 6.12 -14.45 -0.28
CA ARG A 94 6.66 -14.45 1.08
C ARG A 94 5.63 -14.92 2.12
N MET A 95 4.35 -14.62 1.89
CA MET A 95 3.26 -15.08 2.76
C MET A 95 3.04 -16.60 2.63
N LEU A 96 3.14 -17.17 1.42
CA LEU A 96 3.08 -18.62 1.21
C LEU A 96 4.26 -19.33 1.88
N LEU A 97 5.47 -18.79 1.75
CA LEU A 97 6.66 -19.33 2.41
C LEU A 97 6.51 -19.37 3.94
N LEU A 98 6.03 -18.28 4.56
CA LEU A 98 5.78 -18.23 6.01
C LEU A 98 4.68 -19.22 6.43
N ARG A 99 3.70 -19.48 5.56
CA ARG A 99 2.64 -20.47 5.80
C ARG A 99 3.19 -21.90 5.77
N ASP A 100 4.14 -22.20 4.89
CA ASP A 100 4.81 -23.49 4.81
C ASP A 100 5.75 -23.73 6.00
N GLN A 101 6.33 -22.66 6.56
CA GLN A 101 7.15 -22.68 7.78
C GLN A 101 6.36 -22.93 9.08
N GLY A 102 5.05 -23.20 9.00
CA GLY A 102 4.23 -23.59 10.15
C GLY A 102 3.32 -22.48 10.70
N TYR A 103 3.42 -21.24 10.22
CA TYR A 103 2.60 -20.12 10.69
C TYR A 103 1.18 -20.06 10.08
N LYS A 104 0.58 -21.22 9.79
CA LYS A 104 -0.74 -21.35 9.15
C LYS A 104 -1.87 -20.66 9.91
N HIS A 105 -1.81 -20.68 11.25
CA HIS A 105 -2.79 -20.06 12.13
C HIS A 105 -2.70 -18.52 12.10
N ILE A 106 -1.47 -17.99 11.99
CA ILE A 106 -1.18 -16.55 11.98
C ILE A 106 -1.57 -15.91 10.64
N PHE A 107 -1.52 -16.67 9.54
CA PHE A 107 -1.82 -16.22 8.20
C PHE A 107 -2.97 -17.02 7.56
N PRO A 108 -4.24 -16.73 7.94
CA PRO A 108 -5.39 -17.39 7.34
C PRO A 108 -5.54 -17.00 5.86
N LEU A 109 -6.01 -17.95 5.04
CA LEU A 109 -6.23 -17.79 3.60
C LEU A 109 -7.14 -16.60 3.27
N LYS A 110 -8.12 -16.29 4.13
CA LYS A 110 -9.01 -15.13 3.95
C LYS A 110 -8.24 -13.82 3.91
N VAL A 111 -7.23 -13.63 4.79
CA VAL A 111 -6.44 -12.40 4.80
C VAL A 111 -5.44 -12.36 3.66
N PHE A 112 -4.90 -13.52 3.25
CA PHE A 112 -4.07 -13.62 2.05
C PHE A 112 -4.81 -13.13 0.81
N LEU A 113 -6.01 -13.67 0.58
CA LEU A 113 -6.86 -13.32 -0.56
C LEU A 113 -7.25 -11.84 -0.51
N PHE A 114 -7.59 -11.32 0.68
CA PHE A 114 -7.96 -9.92 0.83
C PHE A 114 -6.79 -8.98 0.50
N GLN A 115 -5.61 -9.20 1.11
CA GLN A 115 -4.44 -8.35 0.92
C GLN A 115 -3.90 -8.40 -0.52
N THR A 116 -3.84 -9.60 -1.09
CA THR A 116 -3.43 -9.80 -2.48
C THR A 116 -4.47 -9.24 -3.45
N GLY A 117 -5.76 -9.37 -3.12
CA GLY A 117 -6.87 -8.84 -3.92
C GLY A 117 -6.85 -7.31 -3.98
N LEU A 118 -6.54 -6.63 -2.88
CA LEU A 118 -6.36 -5.17 -2.87
C LEU A 118 -5.23 -4.73 -3.82
N LEU A 119 -4.05 -5.34 -3.70
CA LEU A 119 -2.91 -5.04 -4.59
C LEU A 119 -3.22 -5.34 -6.06
N ALA A 120 -3.87 -6.47 -6.34
CA ALA A 120 -4.29 -6.84 -7.68
C ALA A 120 -5.31 -5.86 -8.26
N THR A 121 -6.25 -5.38 -7.44
CA THR A 121 -7.24 -4.39 -7.86
C THR A 121 -6.56 -3.06 -8.22
N ILE A 122 -5.60 -2.61 -7.41
CA ILE A 122 -4.80 -1.40 -7.69
C ILE A 122 -4.01 -1.58 -8.99
N PHE A 123 -3.39 -2.74 -9.20
CA PHE A 123 -2.66 -3.04 -10.42
C PHE A 123 -3.55 -2.99 -11.67
N ILE A 124 -4.70 -3.65 -11.63
CA ILE A 124 -5.66 -3.68 -12.75
C ILE A 124 -6.21 -2.27 -13.01
N ALA A 125 -6.63 -1.55 -11.96
CA ALA A 125 -7.16 -0.20 -12.09
C ALA A 125 -6.11 0.76 -12.68
N SER A 126 -4.87 0.72 -12.19
CA SER A 126 -3.77 1.54 -12.73
C SER A 126 -3.40 1.18 -14.17
N GLY A 127 -3.37 -0.12 -14.52
CA GLY A 127 -3.16 -0.58 -15.89
C GLY A 127 -4.24 -0.10 -16.85
N LEU A 128 -5.52 -0.20 -16.46
CA LEU A 128 -6.65 0.29 -17.25
C LEU A 128 -6.64 1.81 -17.41
N MET A 129 -6.14 2.56 -16.42
CA MET A 129 -5.92 4.01 -16.55
C MET A 129 -4.81 4.35 -17.56
N ILE A 130 -3.74 3.53 -17.65
CA ILE A 130 -2.65 3.72 -18.61
C ILE A 130 -3.12 3.45 -20.04
N VAL A 131 -3.90 2.37 -20.25
CA VAL A 131 -4.46 1.99 -21.57
C VAL A 131 -5.52 3.01 -22.04
N GLY A 132 -6.04 3.84 -21.13
CA GLY A 132 -7.00 4.90 -21.47
C GLY A 132 -8.46 4.44 -21.49
N TYR A 133 -8.75 3.23 -21.02
CA TYR A 133 -10.12 2.70 -20.91
C TYR A 133 -10.94 3.43 -19.82
N LEU A 134 -10.26 3.95 -18.80
CA LEU A 134 -10.86 4.68 -17.69
C LEU A 134 -10.68 6.20 -17.84
N GLN A 135 -11.78 6.90 -18.13
CA GLN A 135 -11.76 8.36 -18.35
C GLN A 135 -11.69 9.16 -17.03
N ALA A 136 -12.24 8.64 -15.93
CA ALA A 136 -12.26 9.30 -14.62
C ALA A 136 -10.96 9.12 -13.81
N ARG A 137 -9.81 9.51 -14.39
CA ARG A 137 -8.46 9.23 -13.85
C ARG A 137 -8.27 9.74 -12.41
N THR A 138 -8.72 10.97 -12.11
CA THR A 138 -8.57 11.56 -10.78
C THR A 138 -9.24 10.73 -9.69
N ASN A 139 -10.50 10.34 -9.88
CA ASN A 139 -11.28 9.64 -8.86
C ASN A 139 -10.77 8.21 -8.66
N ILE A 140 -10.40 7.54 -9.76
CA ILE A 140 -9.90 6.17 -9.72
C ILE A 140 -8.51 6.12 -9.08
N TYR A 141 -7.67 7.11 -9.37
CA TYR A 141 -6.37 7.26 -8.73
C TYR A 141 -6.50 7.47 -7.21
N VAL A 142 -7.36 8.39 -6.78
CA VAL A 142 -7.68 8.58 -5.36
C VAL A 142 -8.18 7.29 -4.73
N GLY A 143 -9.08 6.56 -5.41
CA GLY A 143 -9.54 5.25 -5.00
C GLY A 143 -8.41 4.24 -4.79
N CYS A 144 -7.43 4.19 -5.71
CA CYS A 144 -6.25 3.32 -5.57
C CYS A 144 -5.44 3.63 -4.31
N LEU A 145 -5.25 4.92 -3.99
CA LEU A 145 -4.52 5.32 -2.79
C LEU A 145 -5.31 5.01 -1.50
N ILE A 146 -6.63 5.13 -1.53
CA ILE A 146 -7.50 4.68 -0.43
C ILE A 146 -7.37 3.18 -0.22
N LEU A 147 -7.28 2.37 -1.28
CA LEU A 147 -7.06 0.93 -1.14
C LEU A 147 -5.70 0.62 -0.49
N PHE A 148 -4.64 1.38 -0.83
CA PHE A 148 -3.35 1.28 -0.11
C PHE A 148 -3.49 1.66 1.37
N LEU A 149 -4.25 2.72 1.70
CA LEU A 149 -4.51 3.10 3.09
C LEU A 149 -5.26 1.99 3.84
N VAL A 150 -6.33 1.44 3.28
CA VAL A 150 -7.08 0.32 3.88
C VAL A 150 -6.15 -0.87 4.13
N GLN A 151 -5.29 -1.18 3.16
CA GLN A 151 -4.30 -2.24 3.28
C GLN A 151 -3.35 -2.00 4.46
N SER A 152 -2.83 -0.78 4.59
CA SER A 152 -1.93 -0.38 5.66
C SER A 152 -2.60 -0.42 7.04
N THR A 153 -3.83 0.08 7.16
CA THR A 153 -4.60 0.04 8.41
C THR A 153 -4.84 -1.38 8.88
N LEU A 154 -5.17 -2.31 7.98
CA LEU A 154 -5.32 -3.71 8.35
C LEU A 154 -4.01 -4.35 8.78
N ALA A 155 -2.90 -4.05 8.09
CA ALA A 155 -1.59 -4.52 8.51
C ALA A 155 -1.21 -3.97 9.89
N PHE A 156 -1.52 -2.71 10.17
CA PHE A 156 -1.31 -2.05 11.45
C PHE A 156 -2.09 -2.72 12.59
N ILE A 157 -3.41 -2.86 12.44
CA ILE A 157 -4.29 -3.51 13.42
C ILE A 157 -3.78 -4.92 13.73
N ARG A 158 -3.42 -5.70 12.70
CA ARG A 158 -2.91 -7.06 12.91
C ARG A 158 -1.55 -7.09 13.60
N THR A 159 -0.72 -6.08 13.39
CA THR A 159 0.58 -5.95 14.08
C THR A 159 0.36 -5.63 15.57
N MET A 160 -0.64 -4.83 15.90
CA MET A 160 -0.98 -4.49 17.29
C MET A 160 -1.66 -5.63 18.06
N PHE A 161 -2.68 -6.25 17.47
CA PHE A 161 -3.59 -7.15 18.20
C PHE A 161 -3.25 -8.63 18.08
N VAL A 162 -2.53 -9.05 17.04
CA VAL A 162 -2.17 -10.46 16.86
C VAL A 162 -0.70 -10.63 17.19
N ARG A 163 -0.38 -10.88 18.46
CA ARG A 163 1.00 -11.20 18.86
C ARG A 163 1.37 -12.60 18.37
N VAL A 164 2.62 -12.75 17.95
CA VAL A 164 3.23 -14.07 17.73
C VAL A 164 3.68 -14.52 19.12
N ASP A 165 3.03 -15.55 19.66
CA ASP A 165 3.47 -16.20 20.90
C ASP A 165 4.82 -16.92 20.69
#